data_AF-M4XFZ7-F1
#
_entry.id   AF-M4XFZ7-F1
#
_cell.length_a   1.000
_cell.length_b   1.000
_cell.length_c   1.000
_cell.angle_alpha   90.00
_cell.angle_beta   90.00
_cell.angle_gamma   90.00
#
_symmetry.space_group_name_H-M   'P 1'
#
loop_
_entity.id
_entity.type
_entity.pdbx_description
1 polymer ?
#
loop_
_entity_poly.entity_id
_entity_poly.type
_entity_poly.pdbx_seq_one_letter_code
_entity_poly.pdbx_strand_id
1 'polypeptide(L)' 'MRRERPSSIIQRLAEVDEVAALVTYVASPYSSATTGAALRVDGGVVDSLAI' A
#
# COMPACT_ATOMS: atom_id res chain seq x y z
N MET A 1 -5.84 -7.67 -15.02
CA MET A 1 -5.89 -6.41 -14.24
C MET A 1 -6.87 -5.38 -14.80
N ARG A 2 -6.65 -4.80 -15.99
CA ARG A 2 -7.52 -3.74 -16.54
C ARG A 2 -9.02 -4.06 -16.59
N ARG A 3 -9.40 -5.33 -16.80
CA ARG A 3 -10.79 -5.78 -16.80
C ARG A 3 -11.34 -6.12 -15.41
N GLU A 4 -10.51 -6.68 -14.53
CA GLU A 4 -10.92 -7.21 -13.22
C GLU A 4 -10.81 -6.17 -12.10
N ARG A 5 -9.82 -5.30 -12.18
CA ARG A 5 -9.51 -4.21 -11.24
C ARG A 5 -9.16 -2.94 -12.03
N PRO A 6 -10.13 -2.36 -12.77
CA PRO A 6 -9.89 -1.21 -13.63
C PRO A 6 -9.37 0.01 -12.86
N SER A 7 -9.71 0.15 -11.58
CA SER A 7 -9.23 1.24 -10.72
C SER A 7 -7.76 1.09 -10.29
N SER A 8 -7.15 -0.09 -10.42
CA SER A 8 -5.73 -0.28 -10.06
C SER A 8 -4.84 0.69 -10.84
N ILE A 9 -4.02 1.48 -10.17
CA ILE A 9 -3.11 2.40 -10.87
C ILE A 9 -1.91 1.64 -11.44
N ILE A 10 -1.36 0.68 -10.69
CA ILE A 10 -0.15 -0.06 -11.09
C ILE A 10 -0.41 -1.13 -12.15
N GLN A 11 -1.67 -1.48 -12.41
CA GLN A 11 -2.12 -2.38 -13.49
C GLN A 11 -1.45 -3.78 -13.51
N ARG A 12 -0.94 -4.22 -12.38
CA ARG A 12 -0.44 -5.59 -12.14
C ARG A 12 -0.79 -6.02 -10.72
N LEU A 13 -0.73 -7.33 -10.47
CA LEU A 13 -0.81 -7.82 -9.11
C LEU A 13 0.39 -7.29 -8.30
N ALA A 14 0.12 -6.94 -7.04
CA ALA A 14 1.16 -6.62 -6.09
C ALA A 14 1.79 -7.91 -5.57
N GLU A 15 3.10 -7.89 -5.36
CA GLU A 15 3.83 -9.01 -4.77
C GLU A 15 3.90 -8.86 -3.25
N VAL A 16 4.11 -9.99 -2.55
CA VAL A 16 4.20 -10.01 -1.07
C VAL A 16 5.32 -9.10 -0.57
N ASP A 17 6.43 -9.02 -1.32
CA ASP A 17 7.59 -8.19 -0.98
C ASP A 17 7.25 -6.70 -0.91
N GLU A 18 6.27 -6.22 -1.68
CA GLU A 18 5.84 -4.82 -1.65
C GLU A 18 5.13 -4.48 -0.33
N VAL A 19 4.35 -5.43 0.21
CA VAL A 19 3.74 -5.31 1.54
C VAL A 19 4.81 -5.42 2.63
N ALA A 20 5.71 -6.39 2.50
CA ALA A 20 6.79 -6.62 3.46
C ALA A 20 7.74 -5.42 3.57
N ALA A 21 8.02 -4.74 2.46
CA ALA A 21 8.84 -3.53 2.45
C ALA A 21 8.22 -2.41 3.30
N LEU A 22 6.92 -2.14 3.16
CA LEU A 22 6.24 -1.14 4.00
C LEU A 22 6.27 -1.56 5.47
N VAL A 23 5.94 -2.82 5.77
CA VAL A 23 5.99 -3.33 7.15
C VAL A 23 7.38 -3.17 7.76
N THR A 24 8.42 -3.49 7.00
CA THR A 24 9.82 -3.36 7.44
C THR A 24 10.16 -1.90 7.73
N TYR A 25 9.76 -0.98 6.86
CA TYR A 25 9.92 0.46 7.10
C TYR A 25 9.19 0.90 8.38
N VAL A 26 7.92 0.51 8.54
CA VAL A 26 7.08 0.89 9.69
C VAL A 26 7.58 0.29 11.00
N ALA A 27 8.15 -0.91 10.99
CA ALA A 27 8.74 -1.55 12.16
C ALA A 27 10.13 -1.01 12.53
N SER A 28 10.76 -0.23 11.65
CA SER A 28 12.11 0.29 11.85
C SER A 28 12.13 1.58 12.69
N PRO A 29 13.30 2.02 13.19
CA PRO A 29 13.43 3.34 13.82
C PRO A 29 13.14 4.53 12.88
N TYR A 30 13.15 4.33 11.56
CA TYR A 30 12.94 5.41 10.58
C TYR A 30 11.50 5.92 10.54
N SER A 31 10.55 5.16 11.08
CA SER A 31 9.12 5.51 11.18
C SER A 31 8.74 6.06 12.55
N SER A 32 9.69 6.57 13.36
CA SER A 32 9.45 6.93 14.77
C SER A 32 8.34 7.98 14.99
N ALA A 33 8.00 8.76 13.97
CA ALA A 33 6.91 9.74 14.01
C ALA A 33 5.59 9.25 13.37
N THR A 34 5.54 8.00 12.89
CA THR A 34 4.36 7.40 12.27
C THR A 34 3.62 6.55 13.31
N THR A 35 2.53 7.07 13.86
CA THR A 35 1.70 6.39 14.86
C THR A 35 0.23 6.69 14.65
N GLY A 36 -0.66 5.75 15.01
CA GLY A 36 -2.12 5.90 14.90
C GLY A 36 -2.67 6.02 13.48
N ALA A 37 -1.85 5.75 12.45
CA ALA A 37 -2.23 5.87 11.04
C ALA A 37 -2.57 4.51 10.43
N ALA A 38 -3.52 4.50 9.51
CA ALA A 38 -3.74 3.38 8.61
C ALA A 38 -2.95 3.63 7.31
N LEU A 39 -2.04 2.71 6.96
CA LEU A 39 -1.19 2.82 5.77
C LEU A 39 -1.59 1.74 4.77
N ARG A 40 -1.72 2.11 3.49
CA ARG A 40 -2.20 1.19 2.44
C ARG A 40 -1.09 0.73 1.50
N VAL A 41 -1.18 -0.52 1.07
CA VAL A 41 -0.38 -1.11 -0.02
C VAL A 41 -1.35 -1.86 -0.94
N ASP A 42 -2.05 -1.13 -1.80
CA ASP A 42 -3.11 -1.67 -2.65
C ASP A 42 -2.90 -1.45 -4.15
N GLY A 43 -1.80 -0.77 -4.53
CA GLY A 43 -1.53 -0.41 -5.91
C GLY A 43 -2.55 0.60 -6.49
N GLY A 44 -3.18 1.39 -5.62
CA GLY A 44 -4.14 2.44 -5.99
C GLY A 44 -5.52 1.91 -6.36
N VAL A 45 -5.92 0.73 -5.87
CA VAL A 45 -7.25 0.16 -6.16
C VAL A 45 -8.37 0.93 -5.47
N VAL A 46 -8.11 1.44 -4.25
CA VAL A 46 -9.04 2.29 -3.52
C VAL A 46 -8.97 3.73 -4.05
N ASP A 47 -10.01 4.13 -4.77
CA ASP A 47 -10.15 5.48 -5.34
C ASP A 47 -10.67 6.49 -4.30
N SER A 48 -9.96 6.59 -3.18
CA SER A 48 -10.26 7.52 -2.10
C SER A 48 -9.03 7.83 -1.27
N LEU A 49 -8.88 9.12 -0.92
CA LEU A 49 -7.87 9.60 0.01
C LEU A 49 -8.26 9.38 1.48
N ALA A 50 -9.53 9.10 1.78
CA ALA A 50 -9.98 8.83 3.14
C ALA A 50 -9.67 7.38 3.52
N ILE A 51 -8.85 7.18 4.56
CA ILE A 51 -8.48 5.87 5.14
C ILE A 51 -9.28 5.64 6.42
#